data_AF-A0A534WQA7-F1
#
_entry.id   AF-A0A534WQA7-F1
#
_cell.length_a   1.000
_cell.length_b   1.000
_cell.length_c   1.000
_cell.angle_alpha   90.00
_cell.angle_beta   90.00
_cell.angle_gamma   90.00
#
_symmetry.space_group_name_H-M   'P 1'
#
loop_
_entity.id
_entity.type
_entity.pdbx_description
1 polymer ?
#
loop_
_entity_poly.entity_id
_entity_poly.type
_entity_poly.pdbx_seq_one_letter_code
_entity_poly.pdbx_strand_id
1 'polypeptide(L)' 'MRKIVVLSFVSLDGVMQAPGGPQEDPSGGFTHGGWTFPYFDEALGAAMGAQMGARFDLLLG' A
#
# COMPACT_ATOMS: atom_id res chain seq x y z
N MET A 1 20.26 0.62 -17.00
CA MET A 1 18.85 1.00 -16.77
C MET A 1 18.58 0.97 -15.27
N ARG A 2 17.89 1.97 -14.71
CA ARG A 2 17.46 1.94 -13.30
C ARG A 2 16.27 1.00 -13.14
N LYS A 3 16.10 0.41 -11.96
CA LYS A 3 14.95 -0.43 -11.62
C LYS A 3 13.84 0.44 -11.05
N ILE A 4 12.60 0.18 -11.45
CA ILE A 4 11.40 0.72 -10.80
C ILE A 4 10.92 -0.35 -9.82
N VAL A 5 10.73 0.03 -8.57
CA VAL A 5 10.24 -0.85 -7.50
C VAL A 5 8.92 -0.27 -7.01
N VAL A 6 7.90 -1.12 -6.87
CA VAL A 6 6.56 -0.74 -6.41
C VAL A 6 6.30 -1.45 -5.09
N LEU A 7 5.82 -0.69 -4.10
CA LEU A 7 5.24 -1.22 -2.87
C LEU A 7 3.74 -0.96 -2.90
N SER A 8 2.94 -2.02 -2.75
CA SER A 8 1.49 -1.94 -2.80
C SER A 8 0.84 -2.86 -1.77
N PHE A 9 -0.34 -2.46 -1.29
CA PHE A 9 -1.26 -3.36 -0.63
C PHE A 9 -2.30 -3.80 -1.65
N VAL A 10 -2.50 -5.12 -1.75
CA VAL A 10 -3.42 -5.71 -2.71
C VAL A 10 -4.21 -6.79 -1.99
N SER A 11 -5.54 -6.74 -2.10
CA SER A 11 -6.41 -7.82 -1.61
C SER A 11 -6.33 -9.05 -2.53
N LEU A 12 -6.83 -10.19 -2.06
CA LEU A 12 -6.81 -11.43 -2.86
C LEU A 12 -7.63 -11.32 -4.16
N ASP A 13 -8.69 -10.51 -4.15
CA ASP A 13 -9.55 -10.20 -5.30
C ASP A 13 -9.06 -9.00 -6.13
N GLY A 14 -7.86 -8.46 -5.84
CA GLY A 14 -7.16 -7.52 -6.70
C GLY A 14 -7.44 -6.03 -6.44
N VAL A 15 -8.09 -5.68 -5.32
CA VAL A 15 -8.26 -4.28 -4.91
C VAL A 15 -6.92 -3.73 -4.43
N MET A 16 -6.47 -2.62 -5.03
CA MET A 16 -5.27 -1.90 -4.61
C MET A 16 -5.67 -0.59 -3.94
N GLN A 17 -5.31 -0.43 -2.67
CA GLN A 17 -5.52 0.80 -1.89
C GLN A 17 -4.33 1.01 -0.96
N ALA A 18 -4.11 2.25 -0.52
CA ALA A 18 -3.13 2.58 0.50
C ALA A 18 -3.70 2.20 1.90
N PRO A 19 -3.00 2.51 3.00
CA PRO A 19 -3.55 2.35 4.35
C PRO A 19 -4.42 3.54 4.77
N GLY A 20 -5.20 4.08 3.85
CA GLY A 20 -6.02 5.27 4.07
C GLY A 20 -7.19 5.02 5.03
N GLY A 21 -8.03 6.05 5.18
CA GLY A 21 -9.18 6.01 6.07
C GLY A 21 -10.37 5.22 5.51
N PRO A 22 -11.45 5.06 6.29
CA PRO A 22 -12.64 4.32 5.86
C PRO A 22 -13.34 4.88 4.61
N GLN A 23 -13.00 6.10 4.21
CA GLN A 23 -13.50 6.77 3.01
C GLN A 23 -12.52 6.72 1.83
N GLU A 24 -11.47 5.91 1.91
CA GLU A 24 -10.55 5.69 0.80
C GLU A 24 -11.28 5.04 -0.39
N ASP A 25 -11.24 5.75 -1.51
CA ASP A 25 -11.85 5.45 -2.82
C ASP A 25 -13.00 4.43 -2.81
N PRO A 26 -14.26 4.88 -2.68
CA PRO A 26 -15.44 4.01 -2.72
C PRO A 26 -15.87 3.65 -4.16
N SER A 27 -15.07 3.97 -5.18
CA SER A 27 -15.41 3.69 -6.57
C SER A 27 -15.65 2.19 -6.80
N GLY A 28 -16.47 1.86 -7.80
CA GLY A 28 -16.85 0.48 -8.08
C GLY A 28 -17.75 -0.18 -7.01
N GLY A 29 -18.21 0.58 -6.01
CA GLY A 29 -19.03 0.04 -4.92
C GLY A 29 -18.20 -0.66 -3.83
N PHE A 30 -16.89 -0.41 -3.78
CA PHE A 30 -16.03 -0.94 -2.72
C PHE A 30 -16.37 -0.28 -1.38
N THR A 31 -16.69 -1.08 -0.37
CA THR A 31 -17.19 -0.61 0.94
C THR A 31 -16.19 -0.82 2.09
N HIS A 32 -15.00 -1.35 1.79
CA HIS A 32 -13.99 -1.68 2.79
C HIS A 32 -12.82 -0.69 2.77
N GLY A 33 -13.08 0.61 2.64
CA GLY A 33 -12.03 1.63 2.73
C GLY A 33 -11.19 1.46 4.01
N GLY A 34 -9.88 1.65 3.91
CA GLY A 34 -8.96 1.46 5.03
C GLY A 34 -8.84 0.03 5.53
N TRP A 35 -9.25 -0.97 4.73
CA TRP A 35 -9.22 -2.39 5.11
C TRP A 35 -7.84 -2.89 5.56
N THR A 36 -6.75 -2.26 5.16
CA THR A 36 -5.39 -2.67 5.55
C THR A 36 -5.09 -2.36 7.02
N PHE A 37 -5.72 -1.34 7.60
CA PHE A 37 -5.40 -0.86 8.96
C PHE A 37 -5.55 -1.94 10.04
N PRO A 38 -6.64 -2.73 10.10
CA PRO A 38 -6.79 -3.81 11.08
C PRO A 38 -5.79 -4.97 10.90
N TYR A 39 -5.19 -5.11 9.71
CA TYR A 39 -4.23 -6.17 9.39
C TYR A 39 -2.78 -5.69 9.39
N PHE A 40 -2.54 -4.42 9.73
CA PHE A 40 -1.20 -3.87 9.76
C PHE A 40 -0.49 -4.34 11.03
N ASP A 41 0.44 -5.27 10.88
CA ASP A 41 1.19 -5.88 11.97
C ASP A 41 2.70 -5.50 11.94
N GLU A 42 3.44 -6.02 12.92
CA GLU A 42 4.88 -5.76 13.04
C GLU A 42 5.67 -6.29 11.82
N ALA A 43 5.27 -7.43 11.27
CA ALA A 43 5.93 -8.02 10.11
C ALA A 43 5.76 -7.14 8.86
N LEU A 44 4.55 -6.64 8.63
CA LEU A 44 4.24 -5.73 7.53
C LEU A 44 4.99 -4.40 7.70
N GLY A 45 5.00 -3.86 8.92
CA GLY A 45 5.77 -2.65 9.26
C GLY A 45 7.27 -2.81 9.03
N ALA A 46 7.86 -3.94 9.42
CA ALA A 46 9.26 -4.24 9.20
C ALA A 46 9.60 -4.35 7.70
N ALA A 47 8.72 -5.00 6.91
CA ALA A 47 8.90 -5.10 5.46
C ALA A 47 8.84 -3.73 4.77
N MET A 48 7.88 -2.88 5.14
CA MET A 48 7.81 -1.50 4.64
C MET A 48 9.04 -0.69 5.04
N GLY A 49 9.45 -0.77 6.30
CA GLY A 49 10.62 -0.06 6.82
C GLY A 49 11.91 -0.47 6.10
N ALA A 50 12.10 -1.75 5.81
CA ALA A 50 13.26 -2.24 5.07
C ALA A 50 13.33 -1.69 3.65
N GLN A 51 12.18 -1.56 2.96
CA GLN A 51 12.12 -1.06 1.59
C GLN A 51 12.20 0.47 1.52
N MET A 52 11.52 1.17 2.44
CA MET A 52 11.46 2.64 2.46
C MET A 52 12.63 3.27 3.24
N GLY A 53 13.41 2.50 4.00
CA GLY A 53 14.56 3.00 4.76
C GLY A 53 15.82 3.22 3.92
N ALA A 54 15.90 2.62 2.73
CA ALA A 54 16.99 2.86 1.80
C ALA A 54 16.82 4.20 1.06
N ARG A 55 17.90 4.75 0.51
CA ARG A 55 17.81 5.91 -0.39
C ARG A 55 17.22 5.48 -1.72
N PHE A 56 16.17 6.16 -2.15
CA PHE A 56 15.59 6.01 -3.48
C PHE A 56 15.13 7.37 -4.00
N ASP A 57 15.04 7.47 -5.33
CA ASP A 57 14.39 8.58 -6.00
C ASP A 57 12.89 8.24 -6.14
N LEU A 58 12.01 9.21 -5.92
CA LEU A 58 10.57 9.04 -6.16
C LEU A 58 10.30 9.10 -7.67
N LEU A 59 9.57 8.11 -8.18
CA LEU A 59 9.00 8.18 -9.52
C LEU A 59 7.69 8.96 -9.43
N LEU A 60 7.70 10.20 -9.91
CA LEU A 60 6.53 11.06 -10.02
C LEU A 60 6.08 11.06 -11.50
N GLY A 61 4.76 11.08 -11.71
CA GLY A 61 4.14 11.16 -13.04
C GLY A 61 4.31 12.52 -13.71
#